data_AF-A0A804QNB7-F1
#
_entry.id   AF-A0A804QNB7-F1
#
_cell.length_a   1.000
_cell.length_b   1.000
_cell.length_c   1.000
_cell.angle_alpha   90.00
_cell.angle_beta   90.00
_cell.angle_gamma   90.00
#
_symmetry.space_group_name_H-M   'P 1'
#
loop_
_entity.id
_entity.type
_entity.pdbx_description
1 polymer ?
#
loop_
_entity_poly.entity_id
_entity_poly.type
_entity_poly.pdbx_seq_one_letter_code
_entity_poly.pdbx_strand_id
1 'polypeptide(L)'
;MGVRLPVAWSAVLVLLVRAAVAREYAAIFNFGDSLVDAGNLVVDGIPDYLATARLPYGMTHFGYPTGRCSDGRLVVDFIAQELGVPLLPPSKAKNATFHRGANFAITGATSLDTPFFVERGLGKTVWNSGSLHTQIQWFQDMKPKLCGQEQECRDLFRRSLFIVGEFGGNDYNSPLFAFRPLAEAHDMVPHVVESIGRGVERLIAEGAAELVVPGVLPIGCFPVYLSIFRRQPAGGYGARSGCVKELNTLSWVHNAALRRKVEELRARHPGVRIVYADYYTPAIQFVLHAEKYGILFIRSRKFVRSRIQKSMGDDDVRERVIIEAEAAAARRWANLPSIPSLAAQPEPRGESAFHSDEKSTVLRGQGRISGRTNESSVAGRGGWDGCVLARSRDLIDQPKIKRERL
;
A
#
# COMPACT_ATOMS: atom_id res chain seq x y z
N MET A 1 24.98 -59.35 -9.78
CA MET A 1 25.85 -58.16 -9.63
C MET A 1 25.00 -57.01 -9.12
N GLY A 2 25.12 -56.68 -7.83
CA GLY A 2 24.34 -55.60 -7.21
C GLY A 2 25.00 -54.25 -7.45
N VAL A 3 24.28 -53.34 -8.12
CA VAL A 3 24.72 -51.96 -8.31
C VAL A 3 24.41 -51.19 -7.02
N ARG A 4 25.44 -50.92 -6.23
CA ARG A 4 25.36 -49.99 -5.10
C ARG A 4 25.29 -48.57 -5.67
N LEU A 5 24.12 -47.92 -5.59
CA LEU A 5 24.06 -46.47 -5.78
C LEU A 5 24.87 -45.77 -4.67
N PRO A 6 25.78 -44.84 -4.98
CA PRO A 6 26.57 -44.16 -3.98
C PRO A 6 25.69 -43.23 -3.14
N VAL A 7 25.67 -43.48 -1.82
CA VAL A 7 24.98 -42.73 -0.75
C VAL A 7 25.16 -41.21 -0.82
N ALA A 8 26.24 -40.75 -1.48
CA ALA A 8 26.55 -39.34 -1.69
C ALA A 8 25.49 -38.57 -2.49
N TRP A 9 24.80 -39.19 -3.46
CA TRP A 9 23.81 -38.50 -4.30
C TRP A 9 22.50 -38.21 -3.55
N SER A 10 22.12 -39.09 -2.62
CA SER A 10 20.95 -38.91 -1.77
C SER A 10 21.14 -37.76 -0.76
N ALA A 11 22.36 -37.59 -0.24
CA ALA A 11 22.68 -36.51 0.69
C ALA A 11 22.69 -35.13 0.01
N VAL A 12 23.18 -35.04 -1.23
CA VAL A 12 23.18 -33.80 -2.02
C VAL A 12 21.75 -33.39 -2.41
N LEU A 13 20.87 -34.35 -2.74
CA LEU A 13 19.46 -34.06 -3.00
C LEU A 13 18.72 -33.59 -1.74
N VAL A 14 19.01 -34.16 -0.56
CA VAL A 14 18.43 -33.71 0.71
C VAL A 14 18.95 -32.33 1.13
N LEU A 15 20.20 -31.99 0.81
CA LEU A 15 20.77 -30.66 1.05
C LEU A 15 20.23 -29.60 0.07
N LEU A 16 19.95 -29.96 -1.18
CA LEU A 16 19.34 -29.05 -2.16
C LEU A 16 17.82 -28.88 -1.95
N VAL A 17 17.11 -29.91 -1.49
CA VAL A 17 15.68 -29.81 -1.12
C VAL A 17 15.48 -28.96 0.15
N ARG A 18 16.48 -28.89 1.05
CA ARG A 18 16.46 -27.94 2.18
C ARG A 18 16.61 -26.47 1.78
N ALA A 19 17.07 -26.18 0.55
CA ALA A 19 17.32 -24.81 0.08
C ALA A 19 16.10 -24.15 -0.62
N ALA A 20 14.98 -24.86 -0.76
CA ALA A 20 13.74 -24.31 -1.30
C ALA A 20 12.54 -24.64 -0.40
N VAL A 21 12.71 -24.53 0.93
CA VAL A 21 11.55 -24.29 1.78
C VAL A 21 11.13 -22.86 1.48
N ALA A 22 10.00 -22.67 0.79
CA ALA A 22 9.38 -21.36 0.67
C ALA A 22 9.36 -20.75 2.08
N ARG A 23 9.96 -19.57 2.25
CA ARG A 23 10.10 -18.96 3.58
C ARG A 23 8.69 -18.66 4.09
N GLU A 24 8.21 -19.49 5.01
CA GLU A 24 6.90 -19.33 5.61
C GLU A 24 6.94 -18.14 6.56
N TYR A 25 6.22 -17.07 6.23
CA TYR A 25 6.12 -15.90 7.10
C TYR A 25 5.23 -16.23 8.30
N ALA A 26 5.71 -15.88 9.49
CA ALA A 26 4.97 -16.08 10.72
C ALA A 26 3.79 -15.10 10.83
N ALA A 27 4.00 -13.86 10.40
CA ALA A 27 3.00 -12.79 10.41
C ALA A 27 3.30 -11.73 9.33
N ILE A 28 2.32 -10.88 9.04
CA ILE A 28 2.51 -9.66 8.25
C ILE A 28 2.05 -8.46 9.08
N PHE A 29 2.90 -7.43 9.20
CA PHE A 29 2.54 -6.15 9.79
C PHE A 29 2.52 -5.09 8.69
N ASN A 30 1.33 -4.55 8.44
CA ASN A 30 1.09 -3.63 7.33
C ASN A 30 0.86 -2.21 7.83
N PHE A 31 1.55 -1.25 7.22
CA PHE A 31 1.45 0.19 7.44
C PHE A 31 1.16 0.85 6.10
N GLY A 32 0.35 1.90 6.07
CA GLY A 32 -0.02 2.55 4.81
C GLY A 32 -1.23 3.45 4.94
N ASP A 33 -1.85 3.74 3.80
CA ASP A 33 -3.02 4.59 3.70
C ASP A 33 -4.28 3.80 3.29
N SER A 34 -5.23 4.48 2.63
CA SER A 34 -6.47 3.92 2.14
C SER A 34 -6.29 2.72 1.21
N LEU A 35 -5.19 2.63 0.45
CA LEU A 35 -4.95 1.54 -0.51
C LEU A 35 -4.76 0.18 0.17
N VAL A 36 -4.43 0.20 1.46
CA VAL A 36 -4.20 -1.01 2.26
C VAL A 36 -4.90 -0.97 3.63
N ASP A 37 -5.76 0.00 3.92
CA ASP A 37 -6.54 0.10 5.16
C ASP A 37 -7.60 -1.02 5.25
N ALA A 38 -7.44 -1.91 6.23
CA ALA A 38 -8.34 -3.05 6.45
C ALA A 38 -9.69 -2.69 7.09
N GLY A 39 -9.93 -1.43 7.43
CA GLY A 39 -11.15 -0.93 8.08
C GLY A 39 -10.90 -0.28 9.44
N ASN A 40 -9.73 0.33 9.68
CA ASN A 40 -9.41 0.93 10.99
C ASN A 40 -10.33 2.10 11.37
N LEU A 41 -10.96 2.77 10.39
CA LEU A 41 -11.88 3.89 10.63
C LEU A 41 -13.28 3.49 11.11
N VAL A 42 -13.69 2.22 10.95
CA VAL A 42 -15.05 1.79 11.29
C VAL A 42 -15.14 0.99 12.60
N VAL A 43 -14.00 0.76 13.27
CA VAL A 43 -13.92 -0.11 14.46
C VAL A 43 -14.75 0.43 15.64
N ASP A 44 -14.76 1.75 15.84
CA ASP A 44 -15.47 2.40 16.94
C ASP A 44 -16.85 2.96 16.53
N GLY A 45 -17.35 2.51 15.38
CA GLY A 45 -18.59 3.01 14.77
C GLY A 45 -18.34 3.51 13.36
N ILE A 46 -19.41 3.63 12.57
CA ILE A 46 -19.34 4.09 11.18
C ILE A 46 -19.42 5.61 11.15
N PRO A 47 -18.37 6.33 10.73
CA PRO A 47 -18.44 7.78 10.58
C PRO A 47 -19.37 8.15 9.43
N ASP A 48 -20.24 9.15 9.62
CA ASP A 48 -21.21 9.58 8.59
C ASP A 48 -20.54 10.06 7.30
N TYR A 49 -19.35 10.65 7.39
CA TYR A 49 -18.61 11.15 6.23
C TYR A 49 -17.93 10.03 5.43
N LEU A 50 -17.81 8.82 5.98
CA LEU A 50 -17.00 7.76 5.38
C LEU A 50 -17.78 7.01 4.31
N ALA A 51 -17.51 7.33 3.04
CA ALA A 51 -18.14 6.66 1.90
C ALA A 51 -17.83 5.15 1.86
N THR A 52 -16.63 4.75 2.28
CA THR A 52 -16.15 3.34 2.27
C THR A 52 -16.91 2.41 3.21
N ALA A 53 -17.75 2.96 4.09
CA ALA A 53 -18.62 2.21 4.98
C ALA A 53 -20.03 1.99 4.41
N ARG A 54 -20.25 2.28 3.12
CA ARG A 54 -21.53 2.10 2.42
C ARG A 54 -21.36 1.24 1.17
N LEU A 55 -22.45 0.72 0.61
CA LEU A 55 -22.36 0.04 -0.69
C LEU A 55 -21.94 1.03 -1.77
N PRO A 56 -21.19 0.61 -2.81
CA PRO A 56 -20.81 -0.77 -3.15
C PRO A 56 -19.54 -1.33 -2.48
N TYR A 57 -18.94 -0.66 -1.49
CA TYR A 57 -17.73 -1.17 -0.84
C TYR A 57 -17.96 -2.54 -0.18
N GLY A 58 -16.96 -3.42 -0.26
CA GLY A 58 -16.97 -4.79 0.28
C GLY A 58 -17.90 -5.81 -0.40
N MET A 59 -18.70 -5.43 -1.40
CA MET A 59 -19.71 -6.32 -2.02
C MET A 59 -19.17 -7.56 -2.74
N THR A 60 -17.93 -7.58 -3.25
CA THR A 60 -17.40 -8.67 -4.09
C THR A 60 -16.75 -9.80 -3.32
N HIS A 61 -16.30 -9.54 -2.08
CA HIS A 61 -15.64 -10.54 -1.25
C HIS A 61 -16.28 -10.71 0.13
N PHE A 62 -16.60 -9.61 0.81
CA PHE A 62 -17.12 -9.63 2.17
C PHE A 62 -18.66 -9.68 2.20
N GLY A 63 -19.31 -9.17 1.15
CA GLY A 63 -20.78 -9.08 1.04
C GLY A 63 -21.39 -7.91 1.83
N TYR A 64 -20.56 -7.10 2.50
CA TYR A 64 -20.95 -5.90 3.24
C TYR A 64 -19.80 -4.89 3.29
N PRO A 65 -20.06 -3.58 3.52
CA PRO A 65 -19.01 -2.58 3.63
C PRO A 65 -18.14 -2.80 4.86
N THR A 66 -16.83 -2.89 4.66
CA THR A 66 -15.83 -3.09 5.72
C THR A 66 -15.06 -1.82 6.08
N GLY A 67 -15.39 -0.68 5.47
CA GLY A 67 -14.59 0.54 5.56
C GLY A 67 -13.37 0.55 4.64
N ARG A 68 -13.13 -0.54 3.91
CA ARG A 68 -12.03 -0.66 2.93
C ARG A 68 -12.31 0.16 1.70
N CYS A 69 -11.25 0.74 1.16
CA CYS A 69 -11.23 1.53 -0.08
C CYS A 69 -11.34 0.64 -1.35
N SER A 70 -12.21 -0.37 -1.33
CA SER A 70 -12.39 -1.35 -2.41
C SER A 70 -13.75 -2.02 -2.30
N ASP A 71 -14.26 -2.55 -3.42
CA ASP A 71 -15.45 -3.41 -3.39
C ASP A 71 -15.18 -4.79 -2.79
N GLY A 72 -13.95 -5.09 -2.41
CA GLY A 72 -13.59 -6.34 -1.77
C GLY A 72 -12.19 -6.27 -1.17
N ARG A 73 -11.32 -7.15 -1.65
CA ARG A 73 -9.96 -7.30 -1.14
C ARG A 73 -9.03 -6.18 -1.62
N LEU A 74 -8.01 -5.91 -0.82
CA LEU A 74 -6.91 -5.00 -1.06
C LEU A 74 -5.67 -5.78 -1.50
N VAL A 75 -4.68 -5.11 -2.09
CA VAL A 75 -3.42 -5.75 -2.54
C VAL A 75 -2.77 -6.55 -1.41
N VAL A 76 -2.77 -6.01 -0.19
CA VAL A 76 -2.22 -6.70 0.99
C VAL A 76 -2.93 -8.01 1.33
N ASP A 77 -4.23 -8.16 1.05
CA ASP A 77 -4.94 -9.43 1.29
C ASP A 77 -4.49 -10.51 0.31
N PHE A 78 -4.22 -10.14 -0.94
CA PHE A 78 -3.69 -11.07 -1.95
C PHE A 78 -2.26 -11.48 -1.60
N ILE A 79 -1.43 -10.55 -1.10
CA ILE A 79 -0.10 -10.88 -0.58
C ILE A 79 -0.21 -11.85 0.60
N ALA A 80 -1.09 -11.58 1.57
CA ALA A 80 -1.30 -12.46 2.72
C ALA A 80 -1.73 -13.87 2.27
N GLN A 81 -2.69 -13.96 1.35
CA GLN A 81 -3.16 -15.23 0.80
C GLN A 81 -2.03 -16.02 0.15
N GLU A 82 -1.23 -15.38 -0.70
CA GLU A 82 -0.12 -16.04 -1.42
C GLU A 82 0.97 -16.54 -0.46
N LEU A 83 1.17 -15.83 0.64
CA LEU A 83 2.16 -16.19 1.67
C LEU A 83 1.60 -17.14 2.74
N GLY A 84 0.34 -17.61 2.61
CA GLY A 84 -0.30 -18.50 3.59
C GLY A 84 -0.61 -17.84 4.93
N VAL A 85 -0.67 -16.51 4.99
CA VAL A 85 -1.03 -15.73 6.17
C VAL A 85 -2.52 -15.34 6.09
N PRO A 86 -3.30 -15.39 7.19
CA PRO A 86 -4.69 -14.93 7.17
C PRO A 86 -4.78 -13.44 6.81
N LEU A 87 -5.98 -13.01 6.38
CA LEU A 87 -6.25 -11.58 6.16
C LEU A 87 -5.97 -10.81 7.45
N LEU A 88 -5.31 -9.67 7.30
CA LEU A 88 -4.82 -8.90 8.44
C LEU A 88 -5.98 -8.13 9.09
N PRO A 89 -6.28 -8.37 10.38
CA PRO A 89 -7.30 -7.60 11.07
C PRO A 89 -6.88 -6.13 11.22
N PRO A 90 -7.82 -5.17 11.24
CA PRO A 90 -7.54 -3.79 11.60
C PRO A 90 -6.90 -3.73 12.98
N SER A 91 -5.80 -3.01 13.14
CA SER A 91 -5.05 -2.94 14.39
C SER A 91 -5.85 -2.37 15.55
N LYS A 92 -6.88 -1.57 15.25
CA LYS A 92 -7.78 -0.98 16.25
C LYS A 92 -8.85 -1.98 16.73
N ALA A 93 -9.05 -3.11 16.05
CA ALA A 93 -10.11 -4.06 16.37
C ALA A 93 -9.99 -4.61 17.81
N LYS A 94 -11.10 -4.55 18.56
CA LYS A 94 -11.14 -4.95 19.98
C LYS A 94 -11.18 -6.47 20.19
N ASN A 95 -11.77 -7.20 19.24
CA ASN A 95 -12.02 -8.65 19.34
C ASN A 95 -11.20 -9.46 18.32
N ALA A 96 -9.99 -8.99 17.99
CA ALA A 96 -9.09 -9.66 17.05
C ALA A 96 -7.84 -10.22 17.74
N THR A 97 -7.26 -11.26 17.15
CA THR A 97 -5.93 -11.75 17.53
C THR A 97 -4.90 -11.29 16.51
N PHE A 98 -3.73 -10.90 16.98
CA PHE A 98 -2.70 -10.25 16.14
C PHE A 98 -1.42 -11.08 15.98
N HIS A 99 -1.38 -12.32 16.50
CA HIS A 99 -0.19 -13.20 16.43
C HIS A 99 0.24 -13.55 15.00
N ARG A 100 -0.70 -13.53 14.05
CA ARG A 100 -0.45 -13.76 12.62
C ARG A 100 -0.36 -12.46 11.81
N GLY A 101 -0.33 -11.31 12.48
CA GLY A 101 -0.21 -10.01 11.84
C GLY A 101 -1.32 -9.05 12.19
N ALA A 102 -1.12 -7.80 11.80
CA ALA A 102 -2.05 -6.70 12.02
C ALA A 102 -1.91 -5.66 10.90
N ASN A 103 -3.01 -4.97 10.61
CA ASN A 103 -3.04 -3.88 9.65
C ASN A 103 -3.19 -2.54 10.37
N PHE A 104 -2.12 -1.75 10.41
CA PHE A 104 -2.06 -0.41 11.00
C PHE A 104 -2.39 0.71 10.01
N ALA A 105 -2.57 0.39 8.73
CA ALA A 105 -2.89 1.38 7.72
C ALA A 105 -4.23 2.05 8.01
N ILE A 106 -4.33 3.34 7.68
CA ILE A 106 -5.55 4.10 7.92
C ILE A 106 -5.79 5.09 6.79
N THR A 107 -7.03 5.15 6.31
CA THR A 107 -7.41 5.97 5.16
C THR A 107 -7.05 7.44 5.37
N GLY A 108 -6.38 8.05 4.39
CA GLY A 108 -5.90 9.43 4.45
C GLY A 108 -4.54 9.61 5.15
N ALA A 109 -3.87 8.52 5.56
CA ALA A 109 -2.56 8.59 6.18
C ALA A 109 -1.49 9.21 5.26
N THR A 110 -0.63 10.02 5.88
CA THR A 110 0.53 10.66 5.27
C THR A 110 1.83 10.01 5.78
N SER A 111 2.93 10.19 5.06
CA SER A 111 4.26 9.85 5.60
C SER A 111 4.71 10.86 6.67
N LEU A 112 4.35 12.12 6.48
CA LEU A 112 4.70 13.25 7.34
C LEU A 112 3.66 13.43 8.45
N ASP A 113 4.06 13.99 9.59
CA ASP A 113 3.13 14.26 10.69
C ASP A 113 2.32 15.54 10.45
N THR A 114 1.10 15.59 11.00
CA THR A 114 0.17 16.73 10.86
C THR A 114 0.81 18.12 11.10
N PRO A 115 1.71 18.34 12.08
CA PRO A 115 2.37 19.63 12.28
C PRO A 115 3.09 20.17 11.03
N PHE A 116 3.72 19.30 10.23
CA PHE A 116 4.41 19.69 8.99
C PHE A 116 3.48 20.45 8.03
N PHE A 117 2.24 19.97 7.91
CA PHE A 117 1.23 20.55 7.04
C PHE A 117 0.61 21.80 7.63
N VAL A 118 0.35 21.82 8.94
CA VAL A 118 -0.20 23.00 9.65
C VAL A 118 0.72 24.20 9.50
N GLU A 119 2.03 24.01 9.72
CA GLU A 119 3.04 25.07 9.58
C GLU A 119 3.11 25.65 8.15
N ARG A 120 2.70 24.88 7.14
CA ARG A 120 2.67 25.28 5.73
C ARG A 120 1.30 25.79 5.26
N GLY A 121 0.34 25.95 6.18
CA GLY A 121 -1.02 26.38 5.84
C GLY A 121 -1.86 25.29 5.15
N LEU A 122 -1.41 24.04 5.14
CA LEU A 122 -2.06 22.88 4.52
C LEU A 122 -2.87 22.05 5.52
N GLY A 123 -2.90 22.42 6.80
CA GLY A 123 -3.58 21.64 7.85
C GLY A 123 -5.06 21.35 7.58
N LYS A 124 -5.75 22.16 6.77
CA LYS A 124 -7.16 21.95 6.41
C LYS A 124 -7.39 20.85 5.36
N THR A 125 -6.36 20.45 4.62
CA THR A 125 -6.46 19.39 3.61
C THR A 125 -6.04 18.02 4.15
N VAL A 126 -5.46 17.97 5.35
CA VAL A 126 -5.12 16.74 6.07
C VAL A 126 -6.16 16.50 7.16
N TRP A 127 -7.09 15.57 6.89
CA TRP A 127 -8.24 15.31 7.77
C TRP A 127 -8.01 14.13 8.74
N ASN A 128 -6.94 13.35 8.54
CA ASN A 128 -6.57 12.23 9.40
C ASN A 128 -5.14 12.41 9.92
N SER A 129 -4.94 12.27 11.23
CA SER A 129 -3.63 12.38 11.90
C SER A 129 -2.85 11.05 12.01
N GLY A 130 -3.34 9.98 11.39
CA GLY A 130 -2.72 8.65 11.39
C GLY A 130 -1.52 8.50 10.46
N SER A 131 -0.51 9.38 10.58
CA SER A 131 0.74 9.33 9.81
C SER A 131 1.48 8.00 9.95
N LEU A 132 2.45 7.71 9.07
CA LEU A 132 3.35 6.55 9.20
C LEU A 132 3.93 6.41 10.61
N HIS A 133 4.43 7.51 11.19
CA HIS A 133 5.03 7.49 12.52
C HIS A 133 4.01 7.24 13.63
N THR A 134 2.77 7.68 13.43
CA THR A 134 1.64 7.36 14.33
C THR A 134 1.27 5.88 14.24
N GLN A 135 1.26 5.31 13.04
CA GLN A 135 1.01 3.88 12.86
C GLN A 135 2.11 3.01 13.47
N ILE A 136 3.37 3.43 13.38
CA ILE A 136 4.49 2.78 14.08
C ILE A 136 4.29 2.86 15.60
N GLN A 137 3.81 3.99 16.13
CA GLN A 137 3.47 4.08 17.55
C GLN A 137 2.38 3.07 17.93
N TRP A 138 1.32 2.94 17.13
CA TRP A 138 0.28 1.92 17.38
C TRP A 138 0.83 0.49 17.37
N PHE A 139 1.80 0.20 16.51
CA PHE A 139 2.50 -1.08 16.52
C PHE A 139 3.31 -1.28 17.80
N GLN A 140 4.05 -0.26 18.25
CA GLN A 140 4.78 -0.29 19.51
C GLN A 140 3.85 -0.51 20.71
N ASP A 141 2.68 0.13 20.71
CA ASP A 141 1.65 -0.04 21.76
C ASP A 141 1.01 -1.44 21.72
N MET A 142 0.93 -2.07 20.53
CA MET A 142 0.42 -3.42 20.35
C MET A 142 1.45 -4.51 20.71
N LYS A 143 2.75 -4.22 20.58
CA LYS A 143 3.86 -5.17 20.77
C LYS A 143 3.76 -6.02 22.05
N PRO A 144 3.40 -5.50 23.24
CA PRO A 144 3.25 -6.32 24.45
C PRO A 144 2.16 -7.40 24.36
N LYS A 145 1.20 -7.27 23.43
CA LYS A 145 0.16 -8.28 23.17
C LYS A 145 0.57 -9.33 22.13
N LEU A 146 1.63 -9.06 21.37
CA LEU A 146 2.13 -9.95 20.33
C LEU A 146 3.09 -11.00 20.89
N CYS A 147 3.91 -10.56 21.85
CA CYS A 147 5.01 -11.30 22.45
C CYS A 147 5.26 -10.76 23.86
N GLY A 148 5.45 -11.65 24.83
CA GLY A 148 5.63 -11.30 26.24
C GLY A 148 7.08 -11.05 26.65
N GLN A 149 8.04 -11.61 25.90
CA GLN A 149 9.48 -11.48 26.16
C GLN A 149 10.21 -10.89 24.95
N GLU A 150 11.30 -10.17 25.19
CA GLU A 150 12.06 -9.51 24.12
C GLU A 150 12.57 -10.50 23.06
N GLN A 151 13.03 -11.67 23.48
CA GLN A 151 13.49 -12.73 22.57
C GLN A 151 12.34 -13.27 21.71
N GLU A 152 11.15 -13.45 22.28
CA GLU A 152 9.96 -13.89 21.55
C GLU A 152 9.55 -12.86 20.49
N CYS A 153 9.62 -11.56 20.82
CA CYS A 153 9.39 -10.49 19.85
C CYS A 153 10.42 -10.53 18.72
N ARG A 154 11.71 -10.69 19.03
CA ARG A 154 12.77 -10.81 18.03
C ARG A 154 12.53 -11.99 17.09
N ASP A 155 12.17 -13.16 17.62
CA ASP A 155 11.96 -14.38 16.84
C ASP A 155 10.68 -14.32 15.98
N LEU A 156 9.63 -13.64 16.47
CA LEU A 156 8.44 -13.35 15.69
C LEU A 156 8.78 -12.38 14.55
N PHE A 157 9.31 -11.19 14.86
CA PHE A 157 9.50 -10.11 13.90
C PHE A 157 10.56 -10.42 12.84
N ARG A 158 11.60 -11.21 13.16
CA ARG A 158 12.57 -11.70 12.18
C ARG A 158 11.95 -12.64 11.13
N ARG A 159 10.84 -13.30 11.47
CA ARG A 159 10.08 -14.19 10.58
C ARG A 159 8.81 -13.53 10.03
N SER A 160 8.62 -12.23 10.28
CA SER A 160 7.46 -11.48 9.79
C SER A 160 7.83 -10.58 8.62
N LEU A 161 6.86 -10.33 7.76
CA LEU A 161 6.96 -9.35 6.68
C LEU A 161 6.39 -8.01 7.15
N PHE A 162 7.16 -6.94 6.99
CA PHE A 162 6.69 -5.58 7.24
C PHE A 162 6.44 -4.88 5.90
N ILE A 163 5.21 -4.42 5.67
CA ILE A 163 4.86 -3.67 4.46
C ILE A 163 4.68 -2.21 4.87
N VAL A 164 5.48 -1.30 4.30
CA VAL A 164 5.57 0.10 4.71
C VAL A 164 5.08 0.99 3.57
N GLY A 165 3.77 0.98 3.34
CA GLY A 165 3.11 1.86 2.39
C GLY A 165 2.07 1.17 1.50
N GLU A 166 1.62 1.85 0.45
CA GLU A 166 2.21 3.09 -0.11
C GLU A 166 2.07 4.33 0.78
N PHE A 167 3.07 5.22 0.71
CA PHE A 167 3.08 6.53 1.36
C PHE A 167 3.63 7.60 0.39
N GLY A 168 3.02 8.79 0.44
CA GLY A 168 3.38 9.92 -0.40
C GLY A 168 2.17 10.48 -1.16
N GLY A 169 1.24 9.63 -1.59
CA GLY A 169 0.01 10.06 -2.27
C GLY A 169 -0.75 11.15 -1.49
N ASN A 170 -1.08 10.89 -0.22
CA ASN A 170 -1.80 11.86 0.61
C ASN A 170 -0.96 13.09 1.00
N ASP A 171 0.36 12.93 1.13
CA ASP A 171 1.28 14.05 1.37
C ASP A 171 1.18 15.05 0.21
N TYR A 172 1.20 14.57 -1.04
CA TYR A 172 1.05 15.40 -2.24
C TYR A 172 -0.38 15.87 -2.49
N ASN A 173 -1.38 15.08 -2.11
CA ASN A 173 -2.78 15.51 -2.16
C ASN A 173 -3.00 16.79 -1.34
N SER A 174 -2.23 17.01 -0.26
CA SER A 174 -2.43 18.17 0.61
C SER A 174 -2.22 19.54 -0.08
N PRO A 175 -1.12 19.84 -0.80
CA PRO A 175 -1.02 21.05 -1.62
C PRO A 175 -1.91 20.99 -2.87
N LEU A 176 -2.08 19.82 -3.49
CA LEU A 176 -2.83 19.69 -4.75
C LEU A 176 -4.33 19.99 -4.57
N PHE A 177 -4.94 19.50 -3.50
CA PHE A 177 -6.34 19.79 -3.15
C PHE A 177 -6.53 21.18 -2.53
N ALA A 178 -5.46 21.80 -2.04
CA ALA A 178 -5.44 23.21 -1.69
C ALA A 178 -5.24 24.13 -2.92
N PHE A 179 -5.20 23.56 -4.14
CA PHE A 179 -4.95 24.28 -5.39
C PHE A 179 -3.66 25.11 -5.38
N ARG A 180 -2.64 24.61 -4.66
CA ARG A 180 -1.30 25.20 -4.65
C ARG A 180 -0.57 24.85 -5.94
N PRO A 181 0.43 25.64 -6.36
CA PRO A 181 1.28 25.30 -7.50
C PRO A 181 1.86 23.89 -7.36
N LEU A 182 1.91 23.13 -8.46
CA LEU A 182 2.46 21.77 -8.48
C LEU A 182 3.92 21.72 -7.99
N ALA A 183 4.67 22.81 -8.16
CA ALA A 183 6.02 22.95 -7.62
C ALA A 183 6.07 22.74 -6.10
N GLU A 184 5.07 23.21 -5.33
CA GLU A 184 5.02 23.01 -3.88
C GLU A 184 4.90 21.51 -3.53
N ALA A 185 4.20 20.71 -4.36
CA ALA A 185 4.14 19.25 -4.17
C ALA A 185 5.47 18.58 -4.51
N HIS A 186 6.19 19.06 -5.53
CA HIS A 186 7.54 18.58 -5.85
C HIS A 186 8.54 18.89 -4.74
N ASP A 187 8.47 20.08 -4.14
CA ASP A 187 9.34 20.50 -3.03
C ASP A 187 9.16 19.63 -1.78
N MET A 188 8.01 18.96 -1.64
CA MET A 188 7.75 18.02 -0.55
C MET A 188 8.40 16.65 -0.75
N VAL A 189 8.83 16.28 -1.97
CA VAL A 189 9.36 14.93 -2.25
C VAL A 189 10.52 14.52 -1.33
N PRO A 190 11.56 15.36 -1.10
CA PRO A 190 12.65 14.98 -0.20
C PRO A 190 12.17 14.74 1.23
N HIS A 191 11.23 15.55 1.73
CA HIS A 191 10.68 15.41 3.09
C HIS A 191 9.88 14.11 3.25
N VAL A 192 9.04 13.79 2.28
CA VAL A 192 8.24 12.55 2.26
C VAL A 192 9.13 11.32 2.26
N VAL A 193 10.10 11.28 1.33
CA VAL A 193 11.03 10.13 1.20
C VAL A 193 11.90 9.96 2.45
N GLU A 194 12.35 11.06 3.05
CA GLU A 194 13.09 11.00 4.31
C GLU A 194 12.22 10.48 5.47
N SER A 195 10.95 10.91 5.55
CA SER A 195 10.00 10.40 6.55
C SER A 195 9.78 8.89 6.43
N ILE A 196 9.59 8.40 5.20
CA ILE A 196 9.48 6.96 4.91
C ILE A 196 10.75 6.22 5.35
N GLY A 197 11.94 6.76 5.01
CA GLY A 197 13.22 6.19 5.40
C GLY A 197 13.35 6.05 6.92
N ARG A 198 13.06 7.11 7.68
CA ARG A 198 13.05 7.06 9.15
C ARG A 198 12.03 6.05 9.70
N GLY A 199 10.88 5.91 9.06
CA GLY A 199 9.88 4.92 9.43
C GLY A 199 10.41 3.48 9.28
N VAL A 200 11.09 3.20 8.17
CA VAL A 200 11.76 1.92 7.93
C VAL A 200 12.82 1.66 9.00
N GLU A 201 13.67 2.64 9.32
CA GLU A 201 14.69 2.49 10.37
C GLU A 201 14.10 2.24 11.75
N ARG A 202 13.00 2.91 12.10
CA ARG A 202 12.28 2.64 13.36
C ARG A 202 11.77 1.21 13.42
N LEU A 203 11.19 0.70 12.33
CA LEU A 203 10.73 -0.69 12.28
C LEU A 203 11.89 -1.69 12.36
N ILE A 204 13.04 -1.38 11.76
CA ILE A 204 14.26 -2.17 11.91
C ILE A 204 14.72 -2.20 13.38
N ALA A 205 14.69 -1.05 14.06
CA ALA A 205 15.01 -0.96 15.49
C ALA A 205 14.04 -1.76 16.36
N GLU A 206 12.79 -1.95 15.92
CA GLU A 206 11.83 -2.84 16.58
C GLU A 206 12.07 -4.34 16.32
N GLY A 207 12.96 -4.70 15.39
CA GLY A 207 13.32 -6.08 15.07
C GLY A 207 12.84 -6.57 13.70
N ALA A 208 12.33 -5.69 12.84
CA ALA A 208 11.97 -6.05 11.47
C ALA A 208 13.21 -6.45 10.66
N ALA A 209 13.18 -7.65 10.06
CA ALA A 209 14.27 -8.16 9.22
C ALA A 209 13.89 -8.25 7.73
N GLU A 210 12.60 -8.19 7.41
CA GLU A 210 12.06 -8.26 6.05
C GLU A 210 11.06 -7.12 5.86
N LEU A 211 11.40 -6.16 5.00
CA LEU A 211 10.59 -4.99 4.73
C LEU A 211 10.32 -4.83 3.23
N VAL A 212 9.08 -4.48 2.89
CA VAL A 212 8.68 -4.06 1.55
C VAL A 212 8.25 -2.60 1.61
N VAL A 213 8.84 -1.78 0.74
CA VAL A 213 8.59 -0.35 0.64
C VAL A 213 8.06 -0.05 -0.76
N PRO A 214 6.74 -0.02 -0.96
CA PRO A 214 6.14 0.29 -2.25
C PRO A 214 6.28 1.77 -2.60
N GLY A 215 6.50 2.05 -3.89
CA GLY A 215 6.43 3.40 -4.44
C GLY A 215 5.01 3.84 -4.79
N VAL A 216 4.83 5.14 -5.01
CA VAL A 216 3.54 5.75 -5.41
C VAL A 216 3.05 5.28 -6.77
N LEU A 217 1.74 5.15 -6.91
CA LEU A 217 1.05 4.86 -8.17
C LEU A 217 1.19 6.02 -9.18
N PRO A 218 0.85 5.83 -10.47
CA PRO A 218 0.70 6.93 -11.43
C PRO A 218 -0.52 7.79 -11.07
N ILE A 219 -0.38 8.71 -10.13
CA ILE A 219 -1.50 9.49 -9.56
C ILE A 219 -2.21 10.35 -10.62
N GLY A 220 -1.53 10.74 -11.70
CA GLY A 220 -2.15 11.45 -12.82
C GLY A 220 -3.20 10.63 -13.57
N CYS A 221 -3.27 9.33 -13.32
CA CYS A 221 -4.31 8.44 -13.84
C CYS A 221 -5.54 8.33 -12.91
N PHE A 222 -5.50 8.91 -11.71
CA PHE A 222 -6.61 8.77 -10.77
C PHE A 222 -7.82 9.60 -11.25
N PRO A 223 -9.05 9.06 -11.19
CA PRO A 223 -10.27 9.77 -11.58
C PRO A 223 -10.46 11.13 -10.93
N VAL A 224 -10.12 11.26 -9.65
CA VAL A 224 -10.21 12.54 -8.93
C VAL A 224 -9.37 13.61 -9.63
N TYR A 225 -8.15 13.28 -10.04
CA TYR A 225 -7.27 14.20 -10.75
C TYR A 225 -7.70 14.43 -12.18
N LEU A 226 -8.18 13.40 -12.89
CA LEU A 226 -8.75 13.58 -14.23
C LEU A 226 -9.96 14.52 -14.23
N SER A 227 -10.78 14.46 -13.18
CA SER A 227 -11.94 15.33 -12.98
C SER A 227 -11.54 16.77 -12.62
N ILE A 228 -10.59 16.95 -11.70
CA ILE A 228 -10.08 18.28 -11.30
C ILE A 228 -9.39 18.95 -12.50
N PHE A 229 -8.53 18.23 -13.20
CA PHE A 229 -7.69 18.77 -14.27
C PHE A 229 -8.35 18.72 -15.66
N ARG A 230 -9.65 18.37 -15.78
CA ARG A 230 -10.40 18.16 -17.05
C ARG A 230 -10.28 19.24 -18.12
N ARG A 231 -9.83 20.45 -17.76
CA ARG A 231 -9.67 21.60 -18.66
C ARG A 231 -8.22 21.83 -19.11
N GLN A 232 -7.30 20.93 -18.78
CA GLN A 232 -5.93 21.07 -19.28
C GLN A 232 -5.88 20.96 -20.81
N PRO A 233 -4.93 21.65 -21.46
CA PRO A 233 -4.70 21.50 -22.90
C PRO A 233 -4.46 20.04 -23.27
N ALA A 234 -4.83 19.62 -24.48
CA ALA A 234 -4.66 18.24 -24.94
C ALA A 234 -3.21 17.72 -24.78
N GLY A 235 -2.22 18.61 -24.91
CA GLY A 235 -0.80 18.29 -24.69
C GLY A 235 -0.43 17.91 -23.25
N GLY A 236 -1.22 18.31 -22.25
CA GLY A 236 -1.03 17.98 -20.83
C GLY A 236 -1.36 16.53 -20.47
N TYR A 237 -2.04 15.81 -21.36
CA TYR A 237 -2.40 14.41 -21.15
C TYR A 237 -1.50 13.45 -21.94
N GLY A 238 -1.25 12.27 -21.38
CA GLY A 238 -0.58 11.18 -22.09
C GLY A 238 -1.42 10.73 -23.29
N ALA A 239 -0.86 10.77 -24.50
CA ALA A 239 -1.61 10.49 -25.73
C ALA A 239 -2.24 9.09 -25.76
N ARG A 240 -1.60 8.11 -25.10
CA ARG A 240 -2.10 6.72 -24.99
C ARG A 240 -2.86 6.46 -23.69
N SER A 241 -2.38 7.00 -22.57
CA SER A 241 -2.93 6.70 -21.24
C SER A 241 -4.10 7.60 -20.85
N GLY A 242 -4.23 8.79 -21.43
CA GLY A 242 -5.20 9.80 -21.00
C GLY A 242 -4.91 10.40 -19.63
N CYS A 243 -3.79 10.05 -18.99
CA CYS A 243 -3.41 10.53 -17.66
C CYS A 243 -2.77 11.92 -17.71
N VAL A 244 -2.90 12.70 -16.63
CA VAL A 244 -2.22 13.99 -16.47
C VAL A 244 -0.71 13.76 -16.37
N LYS A 245 0.05 14.29 -17.32
CA LYS A 245 1.50 14.04 -17.43
C LYS A 245 2.27 14.55 -16.21
N GLU A 246 2.03 15.79 -15.82
CA GLU A 246 2.83 16.44 -14.77
C GLU A 246 2.66 15.75 -13.41
N LEU A 247 1.45 15.26 -13.11
CA LEU A 247 1.18 14.47 -11.91
C LEU A 247 1.87 13.09 -11.96
N ASN A 248 1.89 12.45 -13.13
CA ASN A 248 2.66 11.22 -13.31
C ASN A 248 4.18 11.46 -13.23
N THR A 249 4.65 12.65 -13.61
CA THR A 249 6.05 13.06 -13.40
C THR A 249 6.36 13.20 -11.91
N LEU A 250 5.47 13.81 -11.11
CA LEU A 250 5.62 13.85 -9.65
C LEU A 250 5.77 12.45 -9.05
N SER A 251 4.90 11.50 -9.43
CA SER A 251 5.03 10.10 -9.03
C SER A 251 6.38 9.48 -9.42
N TRP A 252 6.84 9.75 -10.64
CA TRP A 252 8.14 9.24 -11.11
C TRP A 252 9.31 9.82 -10.32
N VAL A 253 9.29 11.11 -10.02
CA VAL A 253 10.31 11.80 -9.22
C VAL A 253 10.35 11.24 -7.79
N HIS A 254 9.20 11.06 -7.15
CA HIS A 254 9.10 10.38 -5.86
C HIS A 254 9.71 8.97 -5.94
N ASN A 255 9.29 8.15 -6.90
CA ASN A 255 9.72 6.76 -7.01
C ASN A 255 11.22 6.63 -7.30
N ALA A 256 11.80 7.57 -8.04
CA ALA A 256 13.25 7.62 -8.25
C ALA A 256 13.99 7.98 -6.94
N ALA A 257 13.49 8.95 -6.18
CA ALA A 257 14.06 9.32 -4.89
C ALA A 257 13.93 8.20 -3.84
N LEU A 258 12.78 7.54 -3.76
CA LEU A 258 12.53 6.45 -2.84
C LEU A 258 13.41 5.24 -3.13
N ARG A 259 13.65 4.89 -4.41
CA ARG A 259 14.59 3.83 -4.79
C ARG A 259 16.01 4.09 -4.26
N ARG A 260 16.51 5.31 -4.43
CA ARG A 260 17.82 5.71 -3.88
C ARG A 260 17.85 5.63 -2.35
N LYS A 261 16.78 6.06 -1.68
CA LYS A 261 16.68 5.94 -0.22
C LYS A 261 16.67 4.47 0.24
N VAL A 262 15.99 3.58 -0.49
CA VAL A 262 16.02 2.13 -0.20
C VAL A 262 17.43 1.55 -0.39
N GLU A 263 18.17 1.98 -1.42
CA GLU A 263 19.57 1.58 -1.61
C GLU A 263 20.47 2.04 -0.46
N GLU A 264 20.31 3.29 -0.01
CA GLU A 264 20.99 3.83 1.17
C GLU A 264 20.69 3.01 2.43
N LEU A 265 19.41 2.69 2.69
CA LEU A 265 19.00 1.89 3.84
C LEU A 265 19.58 0.47 3.80
N ARG A 266 19.63 -0.16 2.62
CA ARG A 266 20.27 -1.48 2.46
C ARG A 266 21.74 -1.44 2.81
N ALA A 267 22.46 -0.40 2.40
CA ALA A 267 23.87 -0.22 2.72
C ALA A 267 24.08 -0.02 4.24
N ARG A 268 23.18 0.71 4.91
CA ARG A 268 23.23 0.95 6.36
C ARG A 268 22.81 -0.26 7.21
N HIS A 269 21.99 -1.16 6.65
CA HIS A 269 21.44 -2.32 7.36
C HIS A 269 21.68 -3.63 6.59
N PRO A 270 22.93 -4.11 6.46
CA PRO A 270 23.25 -5.30 5.65
C PRO A 270 22.60 -6.60 6.15
N GLY A 271 22.18 -6.66 7.41
CA GLY A 271 21.46 -7.79 8.01
C GLY A 271 19.94 -7.78 7.78
N VAL A 272 19.41 -6.78 7.07
CA VAL A 272 17.98 -6.58 6.84
C VAL A 272 17.68 -6.61 5.35
N ARG A 273 16.68 -7.40 4.95
CA ARG A 273 16.20 -7.42 3.57
C ARG A 273 15.12 -6.35 3.38
N ILE A 274 15.48 -5.29 2.68
CA ILE A 274 14.58 -4.19 2.33
C ILE A 274 14.30 -4.29 0.83
N VAL A 275 13.04 -4.33 0.42
CA VAL A 275 12.62 -4.50 -0.98
C VAL A 275 11.81 -3.30 -1.43
N TYR A 276 12.28 -2.59 -2.45
CA TYR A 276 11.43 -1.62 -3.17
C TYR A 276 10.41 -2.38 -4.01
N ALA A 277 9.13 -2.03 -3.87
CA ALA A 277 8.07 -2.56 -4.73
C ALA A 277 7.58 -1.51 -5.72
N ASP A 278 7.71 -1.81 -7.01
CA ASP A 278 7.23 -0.95 -8.08
C ASP A 278 5.72 -1.14 -8.30
N TYR A 279 4.92 -0.26 -7.72
CA TYR A 279 3.48 -0.21 -7.97
C TYR A 279 3.13 0.60 -9.23
N TYR A 280 4.02 1.50 -9.64
CA TYR A 280 3.76 2.40 -10.76
C TYR A 280 3.65 1.63 -12.07
N THR A 281 4.64 0.78 -12.36
CA THR A 281 4.73 0.07 -13.64
C THR A 281 3.53 -0.86 -13.86
N PRO A 282 3.15 -1.74 -12.92
CA PRO A 282 1.95 -2.56 -13.08
C PRO A 282 0.69 -1.70 -13.28
N ALA A 283 0.50 -0.66 -12.44
CA ALA A 283 -0.67 0.22 -12.52
C ALA A 283 -0.82 0.87 -13.90
N ILE A 284 0.26 1.43 -14.45
CA ILE A 284 0.20 2.05 -15.78
C ILE A 284 0.01 1.01 -16.90
N GLN A 285 0.48 -0.23 -16.73
CA GLN A 285 0.22 -1.30 -17.69
C GLN A 285 -1.27 -1.65 -17.77
N PHE A 286 -2.02 -1.64 -16.66
CA PHE A 286 -3.47 -1.84 -16.72
C PHE A 286 -4.17 -0.70 -17.47
N VAL A 287 -3.74 0.54 -17.26
CA VAL A 287 -4.28 1.69 -18.00
C VAL A 287 -4.00 1.57 -19.50
N LEU A 288 -2.80 1.12 -19.88
CA LEU A 288 -2.38 1.05 -21.28
C LEU A 288 -2.88 -0.19 -22.03
N HIS A 289 -3.21 -1.27 -21.32
CA HIS A 289 -3.49 -2.59 -21.86
C HIS A 289 -4.66 -3.31 -21.19
N ALA A 290 -5.65 -2.55 -20.73
CA ALA A 290 -6.82 -3.05 -20.01
C ALA A 290 -7.53 -4.24 -20.69
N GLU A 291 -7.59 -4.26 -22.03
CA GLU A 291 -8.17 -5.38 -22.77
C GLU A 291 -7.49 -6.72 -22.46
N LYS A 292 -6.18 -6.72 -22.16
CA LYS A 292 -5.43 -7.94 -21.78
C LYS A 292 -5.80 -8.47 -20.40
N TYR A 293 -6.45 -7.65 -19.59
CA TYR A 293 -6.82 -7.94 -18.22
C TYR A 293 -8.33 -8.17 -18.06
N GLY A 294 -9.07 -8.32 -19.17
CA GLY A 294 -10.52 -8.50 -19.16
C GLY A 294 -11.30 -7.22 -18.81
N ILE A 295 -10.60 -6.08 -18.80
CA ILE A 295 -11.18 -4.77 -18.48
C ILE A 295 -11.67 -4.18 -19.79
N LEU A 296 -12.99 -4.06 -19.91
CA LEU A 296 -13.59 -3.39 -21.06
C LEU A 296 -13.40 -1.87 -20.90
N PHE A 297 -12.42 -1.29 -21.59
CA PHE A 297 -12.48 0.15 -21.88
C PHE A 297 -13.74 0.38 -22.70
N ILE A 298 -14.75 1.01 -22.10
CA ILE A 298 -15.83 1.61 -22.86
C ILE A 298 -15.19 2.78 -23.62
N ARG A 299 -14.66 2.49 -24.81
CA ARG A 299 -14.28 3.49 -25.81
C ARG A 299 -15.55 4.26 -26.15
N SER A 300 -15.75 5.36 -25.46
CA SER A 300 -16.76 6.35 -25.79
C SER A 300 -16.55 6.76 -27.24
N ARG A 301 -17.48 6.34 -28.12
CA ARG A 301 -18.11 7.18 -29.17
C ARG A 301 -19.03 6.47 -30.16
N LYS A 302 -19.16 5.13 -30.20
CA LYS A 302 -20.13 4.51 -31.15
C LYS A 302 -21.03 3.38 -30.63
N PHE A 303 -20.71 2.69 -29.52
CA PHE A 303 -21.48 1.49 -29.14
C PHE A 303 -22.55 1.73 -28.05
N VAL A 304 -22.54 2.87 -27.36
CA VAL A 304 -23.50 3.19 -26.28
C VAL A 304 -24.57 4.16 -26.78
N ARG A 305 -25.29 3.79 -27.85
CA ARG A 305 -26.45 4.61 -28.30
C ARG A 305 -27.76 3.86 -28.42
N SER A 306 -27.85 2.58 -28.04
CA SER A 306 -29.12 1.85 -28.16
C SER A 306 -29.63 1.11 -26.93
N ARG A 307 -28.86 0.86 -25.86
CA ARG A 307 -29.38 0.05 -24.73
C ARG A 307 -29.06 0.44 -23.29
N ILE A 308 -28.10 1.32 -23.00
CA ILE A 308 -27.68 1.60 -21.59
C ILE A 308 -27.85 3.08 -21.20
N GLN A 309 -28.41 3.92 -22.07
CA GLN A 309 -28.60 5.35 -21.77
C GLN A 309 -29.86 5.65 -20.92
N LYS A 310 -30.54 4.63 -20.39
CA LYS A 310 -31.75 4.81 -19.57
C LYS A 310 -31.53 4.77 -18.06
N SER A 311 -30.31 4.51 -17.54
CA SER A 311 -30.16 4.43 -16.06
C SER A 311 -28.84 4.86 -15.42
N MET A 312 -27.79 5.25 -16.14
CA MET A 312 -26.52 5.70 -15.52
C MET A 312 -25.88 6.84 -16.31
N GLY A 313 -25.32 7.83 -15.60
CA GLY A 313 -24.67 9.01 -16.18
C GLY A 313 -23.27 8.74 -16.71
N ASP A 314 -22.73 9.63 -17.53
CA ASP A 314 -21.41 9.48 -18.19
C ASP A 314 -20.23 9.39 -17.18
N ASP A 315 -20.41 9.89 -15.96
CA ASP A 315 -19.39 9.84 -14.89
C ASP A 315 -19.25 8.43 -14.28
N ASP A 316 -20.34 7.67 -14.14
CA ASP A 316 -20.35 6.28 -13.61
C ASP A 316 -19.57 5.29 -14.51
N VAL A 317 -19.48 5.59 -15.81
CA VAL A 317 -18.88 4.71 -16.82
C VAL A 317 -17.35 4.77 -16.76
N ARG A 318 -16.78 5.92 -16.44
CA ARG A 318 -15.32 6.12 -16.33
C ARG A 318 -14.77 5.58 -15.03
N GLU A 319 -15.55 5.70 -13.95
CA GLU A 319 -15.25 5.15 -12.65
C GLU A 319 -15.02 3.63 -12.77
N ARG A 320 -15.90 2.91 -13.49
CA ARG A 320 -15.89 1.45 -13.66
C ARG A 320 -14.61 0.83 -14.26
N VAL A 321 -13.80 1.59 -15.00
CA VAL A 321 -12.67 1.05 -15.78
C VAL A 321 -11.38 0.91 -14.94
N ILE A 322 -11.21 1.72 -13.90
CA ILE A 322 -9.96 1.81 -13.13
C ILE A 322 -9.93 0.79 -11.96
N ILE A 323 -11.11 0.52 -11.44
CA ILE A 323 -11.53 -0.60 -10.59
C ILE A 323 -10.93 -1.94 -10.99
N GLU A 324 -11.17 -2.34 -12.23
CA GLU A 324 -10.91 -3.71 -12.67
C GLU A 324 -9.40 -3.87 -12.93
N ALA A 325 -8.69 -2.75 -13.15
CA ALA A 325 -7.24 -2.66 -13.25
C ALA A 325 -6.55 -3.02 -11.93
N GLU A 326 -6.99 -2.46 -10.81
CA GLU A 326 -6.40 -2.74 -9.49
C GLU A 326 -6.69 -4.18 -9.03
N ALA A 327 -7.89 -4.69 -9.28
CA ALA A 327 -8.27 -6.06 -8.96
C ALA A 327 -7.60 -7.11 -9.87
N ALA A 328 -7.26 -6.77 -11.12
CA ALA A 328 -6.50 -7.64 -12.03
C ALA A 328 -5.00 -7.65 -11.71
N ALA A 329 -4.45 -6.52 -11.20
CA ALA A 329 -3.08 -6.42 -10.70
C ALA A 329 -2.78 -7.44 -9.63
N ALA A 330 -3.65 -7.48 -8.61
CA ALA A 330 -3.43 -8.28 -7.43
C ALA A 330 -3.59 -9.78 -7.72
N ARG A 331 -4.50 -10.17 -8.62
CA ARG A 331 -4.70 -11.57 -9.03
C ARG A 331 -3.51 -12.17 -9.80
N ARG A 332 -2.71 -11.34 -10.46
CA ARG A 332 -1.59 -11.82 -11.30
C ARG A 332 -0.22 -11.61 -10.68
N TRP A 333 -0.10 -10.71 -9.69
CA TRP A 333 1.06 -10.68 -8.79
C TRP A 333 1.21 -12.01 -8.04
N ALA A 334 0.09 -12.62 -7.63
CA ALA A 334 0.03 -13.97 -7.06
C ALA A 334 0.35 -15.10 -8.05
N ASN A 335 0.47 -14.82 -9.36
CA ASN A 335 0.78 -15.80 -10.40
C ASN A 335 2.08 -15.48 -11.15
N LEU A 336 2.92 -14.58 -10.62
CA LEU A 336 4.29 -14.43 -11.10
C LEU A 336 5.06 -15.71 -10.76
N PRO A 337 5.92 -16.23 -11.66
CA PRO A 337 6.80 -17.33 -11.32
C PRO A 337 7.56 -16.98 -10.04
N SER A 338 7.64 -17.93 -9.12
CA SER A 338 8.37 -17.83 -7.87
C SER A 338 9.68 -17.08 -8.05
N ILE A 339 9.94 -16.13 -7.15
CA ILE A 339 11.22 -15.41 -7.03
C ILE A 339 12.34 -16.45 -7.22
N PRO A 340 13.18 -16.34 -8.28
CA PRO A 340 14.31 -17.24 -8.42
C PRO A 340 15.15 -17.14 -7.16
N SER A 341 15.54 -18.28 -6.58
CA SER A 341 16.49 -18.28 -5.47
C SER A 341 17.72 -17.49 -5.88
N LEU A 342 18.03 -16.42 -5.14
CA LEU A 342 19.23 -15.63 -5.38
C LEU A 342 20.45 -16.48 -5.00
N ALA A 343 20.93 -17.27 -5.95
CA ALA A 343 22.24 -17.87 -5.89
C ALA A 343 23.30 -16.75 -5.94
N ALA A 344 24.20 -16.82 -4.97
CA ALA A 344 25.38 -16.00 -4.72
C ALA A 344 26.06 -15.38 -5.95
N GLN A 345 26.45 -14.10 -5.81
CA GLN A 345 27.60 -13.48 -6.49
C GLN A 345 28.27 -12.46 -5.53
N PRO A 346 29.58 -12.19 -5.70
CA PRO A 346 30.56 -12.14 -4.59
C PRO A 346 30.83 -10.76 -4.00
N GLU A 347 31.27 -10.75 -2.74
CA GLU A 347 31.80 -9.58 -2.01
C GLU A 347 33.08 -9.01 -2.65
N PRO A 348 33.27 -7.68 -2.60
CA PRO A 348 34.60 -7.07 -2.53
C PRO A 348 34.96 -6.68 -1.08
N ARG A 349 36.22 -6.96 -0.75
CA ARG A 349 36.92 -6.83 0.53
C ARG A 349 37.31 -5.38 0.85
N GLY A 350 37.34 -5.05 2.15
CA GLY A 350 38.22 -4.06 2.81
C GLY A 350 37.91 -2.58 2.52
N GLU A 351 38.03 -1.61 3.42
CA GLU A 351 38.86 -1.49 4.63
C GLU A 351 38.21 -0.54 5.68
N SER A 352 38.64 -0.75 6.93
CA SER A 352 38.54 0.07 8.16
C SER A 352 38.91 1.55 7.98
N ALA A 353 38.66 2.53 8.86
CA ALA A 353 38.33 2.64 10.29
C ALA A 353 37.91 4.12 10.55
N PHE A 354 37.24 4.42 11.67
CA PHE A 354 37.75 5.33 12.73
C PHE A 354 36.75 5.45 13.90
N HIS A 355 37.30 5.30 15.10
CA HIS A 355 36.73 5.54 16.43
C HIS A 355 36.45 7.04 16.68
N SER A 356 35.42 7.35 17.47
CA SER A 356 35.59 7.83 18.86
C SER A 356 34.26 8.19 19.54
N ASP A 357 34.16 7.79 20.81
CA ASP A 357 33.12 8.03 21.81
C ASP A 357 32.85 9.51 22.13
N GLU A 358 31.63 9.85 22.58
CA GLU A 358 31.40 10.32 23.96
C GLU A 358 29.92 10.53 24.36
N LYS A 359 29.55 9.79 25.42
CA LYS A 359 28.66 10.01 26.58
C LYS A 359 27.64 11.19 26.66
N SER A 360 26.39 10.76 26.88
CA SER A 360 25.40 11.14 27.94
C SER A 360 25.16 12.60 28.35
N THR A 361 23.89 13.00 28.47
CA THR A 361 23.28 13.47 29.74
C THR A 361 21.75 13.47 29.67
N VAL A 362 21.14 12.99 30.74
CA VAL A 362 19.71 12.93 31.06
C VAL A 362 19.24 14.25 31.67
N LEU A 363 18.09 14.79 31.27
CA LEU A 363 17.27 15.66 32.13
C LEU A 363 15.77 15.41 31.93
N ARG A 364 15.11 15.09 33.04
CA ARG A 364 13.65 15.03 33.23
C ARG A 364 13.07 16.45 33.27
N GLY A 365 11.87 16.62 32.73
CA GLY A 365 11.02 17.78 32.99
C GLY A 365 9.55 17.44 32.73
N GLN A 366 8.78 17.25 33.81
CA GLN A 366 7.33 17.11 33.80
C GLN A 366 6.67 18.46 33.46
N GLY A 367 5.61 18.43 32.67
CA GLY A 367 4.74 19.59 32.44
C GLY A 367 3.39 19.18 31.88
N ARG A 368 2.40 19.00 32.78
CA ARG A 368 0.96 18.90 32.44
C ARG A 368 0.49 20.23 31.88
N ILE A 369 -0.18 20.22 30.72
CA ILE A 369 -1.09 21.30 30.32
C ILE A 369 -2.37 20.68 29.77
N SER A 370 -3.45 20.87 30.50
CA SER A 370 -4.82 20.66 30.04
C SER A 370 -5.23 21.81 29.13
N GLY A 371 -5.73 21.52 27.94
CA GLY A 371 -6.36 22.50 27.07
C GLY A 371 -7.62 21.90 26.45
N ARG A 372 -8.78 22.25 27.01
CA ARG A 372 -10.08 22.15 26.32
C ARG A 372 -10.04 23.09 25.13
N THR A 373 -10.36 22.62 23.94
CA THR A 373 -10.71 23.50 22.81
C THR A 373 -12.05 23.08 22.24
N ASN A 374 -12.92 24.09 22.14
CA ASN A 374 -14.31 24.04 21.73
C ASN A 374 -14.50 23.38 20.35
N GLU A 375 -15.47 22.46 20.29
CA GLU A 375 -16.10 22.05 19.05
C GLU A 375 -17.06 23.15 18.59
N SER A 376 -16.73 23.80 17.48
CA SER A 376 -17.68 24.58 16.69
C SER A 376 -17.82 23.95 15.30
N SER A 377 -19.00 23.38 15.09
CA SER A 377 -19.69 23.07 13.83
C SER A 377 -18.96 23.41 12.52
N VAL A 378 -18.56 22.38 11.77
CA VAL A 378 -18.42 22.46 10.31
C VAL A 378 -19.24 21.33 9.69
N ALA A 379 -20.44 21.70 9.25
CA ALA A 379 -21.31 20.83 8.50
C ALA A 379 -20.75 20.58 7.07
N GLY A 380 -20.74 19.30 6.68
CA GLY A 380 -20.99 18.87 5.30
C GLY A 380 -19.94 19.19 4.24
N ARG A 381 -18.78 18.54 4.27
CA ARG A 381 -18.00 18.21 3.06
C ARG A 381 -17.39 16.82 3.24
N GLY A 382 -17.88 15.85 2.47
CA GLY A 382 -17.32 14.49 2.43
C GLY A 382 -15.84 14.54 2.08
N GLY A 383 -15.05 13.69 2.75
CA GLY A 383 -13.62 13.57 2.52
C GLY A 383 -13.33 13.30 1.04
N TRP A 384 -12.38 14.03 0.49
CA TRP A 384 -11.83 13.81 -0.86
C TRP A 384 -10.94 12.57 -0.80
N ASP A 385 -11.53 11.43 -0.46
CA ASP A 385 -10.80 10.18 -0.38
C ASP A 385 -10.51 9.75 -1.81
N GLY A 386 -9.25 9.50 -2.12
CA GLY A 386 -8.81 8.85 -3.36
C GLY A 386 -9.34 7.41 -3.52
N CYS A 387 -10.35 7.04 -2.73
CA CYS A 387 -11.12 5.81 -2.83
C CYS A 387 -12.06 5.85 -4.02
N VAL A 388 -11.52 5.45 -5.15
CA VAL A 388 -12.29 5.15 -6.34
C VAL A 388 -12.72 3.70 -6.18
N LEU A 389 -14.00 3.46 -5.83
CA LEU A 389 -14.66 2.16 -6.00
C LEU A 389 -14.26 1.61 -7.35
N ALA A 390 -13.86 0.36 -7.56
CA ALA A 390 -14.36 -0.90 -7.01
C ALA A 390 -15.78 -1.31 -7.54
N ARG A 391 -16.03 -1.85 -8.74
CA ARG A 391 -17.27 -2.49 -9.22
C ARG A 391 -16.95 -3.58 -10.24
N SER A 392 -16.80 -4.83 -9.79
CA SER A 392 -17.01 -5.98 -10.68
C SER A 392 -18.50 -6.36 -10.70
N ARG A 393 -19.14 -6.33 -11.86
CA ARG A 393 -20.47 -6.97 -12.05
C ARG A 393 -20.54 -7.66 -13.41
N ASP A 394 -20.80 -8.97 -13.32
CA ASP A 394 -21.35 -9.89 -14.33
C ASP A 394 -20.39 -10.48 -15.39
N LEU A 395 -19.63 -11.50 -14.98
CA LEU A 395 -19.07 -12.54 -15.88
C LEU A 395 -19.40 -13.98 -15.39
N ILE A 396 -20.43 -14.14 -14.55
CA ILE A 396 -21.01 -15.45 -14.23
C ILE A 396 -22.35 -15.57 -14.95
N ASP A 397 -22.28 -15.72 -16.27
CA ASP A 397 -23.28 -16.49 -17.02
C ASP A 397 -22.56 -17.07 -18.23
N GLN A 398 -21.96 -18.24 -18.03
CA GLN A 398 -21.48 -19.08 -19.13
C GLN A 398 -22.73 -19.63 -19.85
N PRO A 399 -22.81 -19.58 -21.18
CA PRO A 399 -23.89 -20.23 -21.90
C PRO A 399 -23.82 -21.73 -21.63
N LYS A 400 -24.95 -22.31 -21.19
CA LYS A 400 -25.15 -23.75 -21.09
C LYS A 400 -24.76 -24.41 -22.42
N ILE A 401 -23.62 -25.09 -22.44
CA ILE A 401 -23.26 -26.01 -23.51
C ILE A 401 -24.30 -27.14 -23.45
N LYS A 402 -25.22 -27.15 -24.41
CA LYS A 402 -26.11 -28.30 -24.66
C LYS A 402 -25.22 -29.50 -24.97
N ARG A 403 -25.19 -30.48 -24.07
CA ARG A 403 -24.85 -31.86 -24.43
C ARG A 403 -26.00 -32.40 -25.27
N GLU A 404 -25.79 -32.49 -26.58
CA GLU A 404 -26.58 -33.39 -27.41
C GLU A 404 -26.19 -34.84 -27.07
N ARG A 405 -27.23 -35.66 -26.94
CA ARG A 405 -27.13 -37.10 -26.72
C ARG A 405 -26.63 -37.78 -27.99
N LEU A 406 -25.73 -38.73 -27.81
CA LEU A 406 -25.86 -40.07 -28.38
C LEU A 406 -25.72 -41.06 -27.23
#